data_AF-A0A4P7SLF7-F1
#
_entry.id   AF-A0A4P7SLF7-F1
#
_cell.length_a   1.000
_cell.length_b   1.000
_cell.length_c   1.000
_cell.angle_alpha   90.00
_cell.angle_beta   90.00
_cell.angle_gamma   90.00
#
_symmetry.space_group_name_H-M   'P 1'
#
loop_
_entity.id
_entity.type
_entity.pdbx_description
1 polymer ?
#
loop_
_entity_poly.entity_id
_entity_poly.type
_entity_poly.pdbx_seq_one_letter_code
_entity_poly.pdbx_strand_id
1 'polypeptide(L)'
;MTRRPDGRRSVARVLVALLLAGWCVVAGPPATAATPEALCPAQAAAVESVTARIAAHNAAPSTFEIPAQAALAAAYDAEAAQLNAEATVVDANFAACVAAMGALTDARAGSPAIKPPPAEVEADLRAAAASVPAGWTPPPPPPPGKLWRVLPNSPVRGLYDALRRNNPPELGSATLQGSPRPAVGAPDPAYPAGLGQVFRTNARGGSAASPDHVLPLAELVQMPGFARLSPTSMYVLARAPLNFQWLSFKANTSKSSRSVAGMSGVDPAWQSQQVTLEQQLRARVQSIIDELLRIQA
;
A
#
# COMPACT_ATOMS: atom_id res chain seq x y z
N MET A 1 59.65 70.12 21.43
CA MET A 1 60.10 69.13 20.42
C MET A 1 59.43 67.80 20.72
N THR A 2 58.64 67.28 19.76
CA THR A 2 58.32 65.84 19.47
C THR A 2 57.80 64.94 20.62
N ARG A 3 56.81 64.05 20.49
CA ARG A 3 56.00 63.50 19.39
C ARG A 3 54.91 62.60 20.03
N ARG A 4 53.75 62.56 19.36
CA ARG A 4 52.73 61.48 19.20
C ARG A 4 51.98 60.90 20.42
N PRO A 5 50.64 60.83 20.35
CA PRO A 5 49.79 60.03 21.23
C PRO A 5 49.52 58.65 20.61
N ASP A 6 49.55 57.59 21.41
CA ASP A 6 49.04 56.28 21.03
C ASP A 6 47.86 55.87 21.92
N GLY A 7 46.84 55.37 21.24
CA GLY A 7 45.51 55.14 21.77
C GLY A 7 45.40 53.91 22.65
N ARG A 8 44.46 54.00 23.60
CA ARG A 8 43.84 52.86 24.25
C ARG A 8 42.35 52.89 23.95
N ARG A 9 41.92 51.98 23.06
CA ARG A 9 40.53 51.66 22.79
C ARG A 9 40.00 50.84 23.96
N SER A 10 39.11 51.42 24.76
CA SER A 10 38.35 50.70 25.78
C SER A 10 37.10 50.08 25.15
N VAL A 11 36.99 48.77 25.32
CA VAL A 11 35.92 47.89 24.88
C VAL A 11 34.67 48.16 25.70
N ALA A 12 33.60 48.64 25.07
CA ALA A 12 32.25 48.64 25.64
C ALA A 12 31.46 47.48 25.01
N ARG A 13 31.18 46.47 25.82
CA ARG A 13 30.34 45.31 25.48
C ARG A 13 28.88 45.76 25.50
N VAL A 14 28.20 45.71 24.35
CA VAL A 14 26.74 45.75 24.26
C VAL A 14 26.27 44.33 23.94
N LEU A 15 25.69 43.67 24.93
CA LEU A 15 24.98 42.40 24.78
C LEU A 15 23.54 42.70 24.32
N VAL A 16 23.29 42.56 23.02
CA VAL A 16 21.92 42.47 22.49
C VAL A 16 21.51 41.00 22.53
N ALA A 17 20.67 40.64 23.50
CA ALA A 17 20.03 39.32 23.56
C ALA A 17 18.86 39.29 22.58
N LEU A 18 19.08 38.70 21.40
CA LEU A 18 18.03 38.35 20.44
C LEU A 18 17.29 37.10 20.92
N LEU A 19 16.15 37.31 21.59
CA LEU A 19 15.12 36.29 21.81
C LEU A 19 14.29 36.15 20.52
N LEU A 20 14.72 35.29 19.61
CA LEU A 20 13.86 34.71 18.59
C LEU A 20 13.77 33.21 18.89
N ALA A 21 12.78 32.87 19.72
CA ALA A 21 12.33 31.49 19.90
C ALA A 21 11.73 31.02 18.57
N GLY A 22 12.58 30.45 17.71
CA GLY A 22 12.13 29.66 16.58
C GLY A 22 11.32 28.49 17.12
N TRP A 23 10.01 28.50 16.83
CA TRP A 23 9.20 27.29 16.86
C TRP A 23 9.79 26.33 15.82
N CYS A 24 10.75 25.52 16.23
CA CYS A 24 11.01 24.26 15.57
C CYS A 24 9.76 23.42 15.80
N VAL A 25 8.82 23.50 14.84
CA VAL A 25 7.88 22.41 14.61
C VAL A 25 8.76 21.19 14.41
N VAL A 26 8.85 20.34 15.43
CA VAL A 26 9.42 19.00 15.29
C VAL A 26 8.44 18.29 14.36
N ALA A 27 8.72 18.35 13.06
CA ALA A 27 8.12 17.45 12.11
C ALA A 27 8.46 16.05 12.61
N GLY A 28 7.44 15.33 13.11
CA GLY A 28 7.60 13.93 13.47
C GLY A 28 8.24 13.18 12.29
N PRO A 29 9.04 12.13 12.55
CA PRO A 29 9.67 11.38 11.48
C PRO A 29 8.60 10.99 10.45
N PRO A 30 8.87 11.16 9.14
CA PRO A 30 7.93 10.72 8.11
C PRO A 30 7.60 9.25 8.39
N ALA A 31 6.32 8.88 8.28
CA ALA A 31 5.90 7.50 8.42
C ALA A 31 6.76 6.64 7.49
N THR A 32 7.63 5.82 8.07
CA THR A 32 8.58 5.00 7.32
C THR A 32 7.79 4.02 6.47
N ALA A 33 8.12 3.96 5.19
CA ALA A 33 7.57 2.96 4.30
C ALA A 33 7.91 1.57 4.83
N ALA A 34 7.01 0.61 4.61
CA ALA A 34 7.28 -0.79 4.91
C ALA A 34 8.53 -1.26 4.17
N THR A 35 9.36 -2.08 4.82
CA THR A 35 10.47 -2.74 4.12
C THR A 35 9.95 -3.82 3.18
N PRO A 36 10.70 -4.17 2.12
CA PRO A 36 10.36 -5.29 1.24
C PRO A 36 10.00 -6.58 1.99
N GLU A 37 10.76 -6.92 3.04
CA GLU A 37 10.57 -8.13 3.84
C GLU A 37 9.25 -8.10 4.62
N ALA A 38 8.85 -6.92 5.12
CA ALA A 38 7.57 -6.76 5.82
C ALA A 38 6.36 -6.89 4.89
N LEU A 39 6.52 -6.58 3.60
CA LEU A 39 5.47 -6.72 2.59
C LEU A 39 5.42 -8.12 1.97
N CYS A 40 6.58 -8.79 1.88
CA CYS A 40 6.76 -10.10 1.27
C CYS A 40 7.36 -11.13 2.25
N PRO A 41 6.77 -11.34 3.44
CA PRO A 41 7.41 -12.11 4.52
C PRO A 41 7.61 -13.59 4.16
N ALA A 42 6.68 -14.19 3.40
CA ALA A 42 6.81 -15.58 2.97
C ALA A 42 7.98 -15.77 2.01
N GLN A 43 8.12 -14.88 1.03
CA GLN A 43 9.22 -14.92 0.06
C GLN A 43 10.56 -14.60 0.74
N ALA A 44 10.60 -13.64 1.67
CA ALA A 44 11.80 -13.35 2.46
C ALA A 44 12.26 -14.57 3.28
N ALA A 45 11.32 -15.26 3.94
CA ALA A 45 11.62 -16.49 4.67
C ALA A 45 12.13 -17.64 3.77
N ALA A 46 11.64 -17.72 2.53
CA ALA A 46 12.13 -18.70 1.56
C ALA A 46 13.57 -18.43 1.13
N VAL A 47 13.92 -17.16 0.89
CA VAL A 47 15.31 -16.73 0.61
C VAL A 47 16.22 -17.08 1.79
N GLU A 48 15.82 -16.77 3.02
CA GLU A 48 16.58 -17.10 4.22
C GLU A 48 16.78 -18.62 4.37
N SER A 49 15.72 -19.41 4.13
CA SER A 49 15.78 -20.87 4.22
C SER A 49 16.75 -21.49 3.21
N VAL A 50 16.74 -21.06 1.94
CA VAL A 50 17.67 -21.57 0.93
C VAL A 50 19.10 -21.10 1.23
N THR A 51 19.28 -19.86 1.68
CA THR A 51 20.58 -19.33 2.10
C THR A 51 21.18 -20.17 3.22
N ALA A 52 20.39 -20.55 4.23
CA ALA A 52 20.84 -21.40 5.33
C ALA A 52 21.25 -22.81 4.85
N ARG A 53 20.53 -23.38 3.88
CA ARG A 53 20.86 -24.68 3.28
C ARG A 53 22.16 -24.64 2.47
N ILE A 54 22.39 -23.57 1.71
CA ILE A 54 23.65 -23.34 0.99
C ILE A 54 24.82 -23.24 2.00
N ALA A 55 24.65 -22.49 3.08
CA ALA A 55 25.68 -22.39 4.11
C ALA A 55 25.98 -23.74 4.77
N ALA A 56 24.96 -24.55 5.04
CA ALA A 56 25.13 -25.90 5.58
C ALA A 56 25.85 -26.84 4.61
N HIS A 57 25.49 -26.80 3.32
CA HIS A 57 26.17 -27.57 2.27
C HIS A 57 27.66 -27.17 2.15
N ASN A 58 27.95 -25.87 2.13
CA ASN A 58 29.33 -25.36 2.05
C ASN A 58 30.17 -25.62 3.31
N ALA A 59 29.54 -25.93 4.44
CA ALA A 59 30.22 -26.34 5.67
C ALA A 59 30.55 -27.84 5.69
N ALA A 60 29.98 -28.64 4.78
CA ALA A 60 30.29 -30.05 4.66
C ALA A 60 31.67 -30.26 4.00
N PRO A 61 32.32 -31.42 4.22
CA PRO A 61 33.59 -31.73 3.55
C PRO A 61 33.46 -31.69 2.03
N SER A 62 34.21 -30.79 1.40
CA SER A 62 34.15 -30.51 -0.04
C SER A 62 35.45 -30.85 -0.79
N THR A 63 36.40 -31.50 -0.10
CA THR A 63 37.67 -31.95 -0.69
C THR A 63 37.59 -33.44 -0.95
N PHE A 64 37.81 -33.86 -2.20
CA PHE A 64 37.69 -35.25 -2.63
C PHE A 64 38.99 -35.73 -3.29
N GLU A 65 39.40 -36.96 -2.99
CA GLU A 65 40.53 -37.64 -3.65
C GLU A 65 40.06 -38.32 -4.95
N ILE A 66 40.44 -37.76 -6.09
CA ILE A 66 40.05 -38.26 -7.42
C ILE A 66 41.15 -39.18 -7.98
N PRO A 67 40.81 -40.37 -8.52
CA PRO A 67 39.47 -40.83 -8.91
C PRO A 67 38.67 -41.58 -7.83
N ALA A 68 39.27 -41.91 -6.69
CA ALA A 68 38.68 -42.80 -5.67
C ALA A 68 37.31 -42.29 -5.13
N GLN A 69 37.10 -40.98 -5.09
CA GLN A 69 35.91 -40.33 -4.54
C GLN A 69 35.09 -39.57 -5.60
N ALA A 70 35.23 -39.91 -6.88
CA ALA A 70 34.53 -39.21 -7.98
C ALA A 70 33.00 -39.15 -7.81
N ALA A 71 32.38 -40.22 -7.29
CA ALA A 71 30.94 -40.25 -7.06
C ALA A 71 30.50 -39.29 -5.92
N LEU A 72 31.33 -39.11 -4.89
CA LEU A 72 31.04 -38.19 -3.79
C LEU A 72 31.16 -36.73 -4.24
N ALA A 73 32.21 -36.43 -5.01
CA ALA A 73 32.37 -35.12 -5.64
C ALA A 73 31.18 -34.78 -6.56
N ALA A 74 30.77 -35.72 -7.41
CA ALA A 74 29.62 -35.52 -8.29
C ALA A 74 28.30 -35.31 -7.53
N ALA A 75 28.09 -35.99 -6.40
CA ALA A 75 26.91 -35.80 -5.55
C ALA A 75 26.91 -34.42 -4.87
N TYR A 76 28.08 -33.98 -4.37
CA TYR A 76 28.26 -32.65 -3.80
C TYR A 76 27.95 -31.56 -4.84
N ASP A 77 28.56 -31.65 -6.03
CA ASP A 77 28.34 -30.68 -7.10
C ASP A 77 26.87 -30.66 -7.59
N ALA A 78 26.21 -31.82 -7.61
CA ALA A 78 24.79 -31.91 -7.97
C ALA A 78 23.88 -31.22 -6.95
N GLU A 79 24.15 -31.39 -5.65
CA GLU A 79 23.42 -30.69 -4.59
C GLU A 79 23.67 -29.18 -4.65
N ALA A 80 24.92 -28.75 -4.86
CA ALA A 80 25.25 -27.34 -5.06
C ALA A 80 24.49 -26.74 -6.24
N ALA A 81 24.43 -27.44 -7.37
CA ALA A 81 23.69 -27.00 -8.55
C ALA A 81 22.18 -26.87 -8.26
N GLN A 82 21.60 -27.83 -7.53
CA GLN A 82 20.20 -27.76 -7.11
C GLN A 82 19.95 -26.55 -6.20
N LEU A 83 20.77 -26.35 -5.16
CA LEU A 83 20.60 -25.24 -4.22
C LEU A 83 20.75 -23.88 -4.90
N ASN A 84 21.68 -23.73 -5.85
CA ASN A 84 21.83 -22.51 -6.63
C ASN A 84 20.62 -22.25 -7.57
N ALA A 85 20.05 -23.30 -8.15
CA ALA A 85 18.83 -23.19 -8.94
C ALA A 85 17.63 -22.76 -8.06
N GLU A 86 17.49 -23.34 -6.87
CA GLU A 86 16.47 -22.95 -5.90
C GLU A 86 16.66 -21.49 -5.43
N ALA A 87 17.88 -21.05 -5.16
CA ALA A 87 18.21 -19.68 -4.78
C ALA A 87 17.73 -18.68 -5.85
N THR A 88 18.03 -18.97 -7.11
CA THR A 88 17.60 -18.14 -8.26
C THR A 88 16.07 -18.01 -8.31
N VAL A 89 15.34 -19.08 -8.02
CA VAL A 89 13.87 -19.07 -8.02
C VAL A 89 13.31 -18.24 -6.85
N VAL A 90 13.82 -18.44 -5.63
CA VAL A 90 13.30 -17.70 -4.45
C VAL A 90 13.63 -16.22 -4.52
N ASP A 91 14.80 -15.84 -5.05
CA ASP A 91 15.18 -14.45 -5.29
C ASP A 91 14.27 -13.79 -6.33
N ALA A 92 13.99 -14.49 -7.44
CA ALA A 92 13.06 -14.01 -8.45
C ALA A 92 11.64 -13.83 -7.91
N ASN A 93 11.16 -14.76 -7.07
CA ASN A 93 9.85 -14.67 -6.43
C ASN A 93 9.78 -13.51 -5.42
N PHE A 94 10.85 -13.28 -4.64
CA PHE A 94 10.93 -12.15 -3.73
C PHE A 94 10.90 -10.82 -4.50
N ALA A 95 11.71 -10.67 -5.54
CA ALA A 95 11.72 -9.48 -6.39
C ALA A 95 10.36 -9.24 -7.06
N ALA A 96 9.71 -10.29 -7.57
CA ALA A 96 8.37 -10.22 -8.16
C ALA A 96 7.31 -9.78 -7.14
N CYS A 97 7.38 -10.27 -5.90
CA CYS A 97 6.47 -9.84 -4.84
C CYS A 97 6.64 -8.35 -4.53
N VAL A 98 7.89 -7.90 -4.39
CA VAL A 98 8.18 -6.48 -4.13
C VAL A 98 7.69 -5.59 -5.27
N ALA A 99 7.87 -6.03 -6.53
CA ALA A 99 7.36 -5.33 -7.69
C ALA A 99 5.82 -5.26 -7.70
N ALA A 100 5.14 -6.37 -7.41
CA ALA A 100 3.68 -6.43 -7.33
C ALA A 100 3.11 -5.53 -6.22
N MET A 101 3.75 -5.52 -5.04
CA MET A 101 3.40 -4.63 -3.93
C MET A 101 3.71 -3.17 -4.27
N GLY A 102 4.82 -2.89 -4.95
CA GLY A 102 5.17 -1.56 -5.44
C GLY A 102 4.15 -1.04 -6.46
N ALA A 103 3.60 -1.91 -7.31
CA ALA A 103 2.54 -1.57 -8.25
C ALA A 103 1.22 -1.17 -7.57
N LEU A 104 1.08 -1.39 -6.26
CA LEU A 104 -0.04 -0.92 -5.45
C LEU A 104 0.12 0.51 -4.94
N THR A 105 1.29 1.12 -5.16
CA THR A 105 1.50 2.55 -4.90
C THR A 105 1.00 3.39 -6.08
N ASP A 106 0.60 4.62 -5.80
CA ASP A 106 0.52 5.66 -6.83
C ASP A 106 1.93 6.25 -7.01
N ALA A 107 2.53 6.12 -8.19
CA ALA A 107 3.90 6.56 -8.49
C ALA A 107 4.07 8.10 -8.45
N ARG A 108 2.97 8.85 -8.30
CA ARG A 108 2.99 10.31 -8.22
C ARG A 108 3.44 10.79 -6.84
N ALA A 109 4.12 11.94 -6.82
CA ALA A 109 4.65 12.54 -5.59
C ALA A 109 3.55 12.82 -4.55
N GLY A 110 3.86 12.56 -3.28
CA GLY A 110 2.94 12.75 -2.15
C GLY A 110 1.96 11.60 -1.92
N SER A 111 2.05 10.51 -2.69
CA SER A 111 1.30 9.28 -2.43
C SER A 111 1.65 8.69 -1.06
N PRO A 112 0.66 8.21 -0.28
CA PRO A 112 0.93 7.63 1.02
C PRO A 112 1.70 6.30 0.90
N ALA A 113 2.60 6.04 1.85
CA ALA A 113 3.32 4.79 1.91
C ALA A 113 2.40 3.61 2.24
N ILE A 114 2.71 2.46 1.65
CA ILE A 114 2.10 1.18 2.04
C ILE A 114 2.66 0.75 3.40
N LYS A 115 1.79 0.17 4.23
CA LYS A 115 2.11 -0.36 5.56
C LYS A 115 1.69 -1.83 5.65
N PRO A 116 2.43 -2.68 6.38
CA PRO A 116 1.99 -4.04 6.66
C PRO A 116 0.76 -4.03 7.59
N PRO A 117 0.01 -5.15 7.66
CA PRO A 117 -1.06 -5.29 8.65
C PRO A 117 -0.50 -5.21 10.07
N PRO A 118 -1.23 -4.60 11.01
CA PRO A 118 -1.03 -4.86 12.44
C PRO A 118 -1.23 -6.36 12.73
N ALA A 119 -0.47 -6.91 13.69
CA ALA A 119 -0.49 -8.34 14.00
C ALA A 119 -1.90 -8.90 14.29
N GLU A 120 -2.73 -8.14 15.01
CA GLU A 120 -4.13 -8.52 15.28
C GLU A 120 -4.95 -8.64 13.99
N VAL A 121 -4.83 -7.67 13.08
CA VAL A 121 -5.53 -7.70 11.79
C VAL A 121 -5.03 -8.84 10.93
N GLU A 122 -3.74 -9.11 10.95
CA GLU A 122 -3.15 -10.23 10.22
C GLU A 122 -3.68 -11.58 10.72
N ALA A 123 -3.78 -11.75 12.05
CA ALA A 123 -4.35 -12.95 12.67
C ALA A 123 -5.83 -13.12 12.31
N ASP A 124 -6.62 -12.05 12.37
CA ASP A 124 -8.04 -12.07 11.99
C ASP A 124 -8.23 -12.43 10.51
N LEU A 125 -7.39 -11.89 9.63
CA LEU A 125 -7.40 -12.21 8.20
C LEU A 125 -7.05 -13.68 7.95
N ARG A 126 -6.03 -14.21 8.65
CA ARG A 126 -5.65 -15.61 8.57
C ARG A 126 -6.81 -16.53 8.99
N ALA A 127 -7.45 -16.24 10.12
CA ALA A 127 -8.58 -17.02 10.62
C ALA A 127 -9.81 -16.93 9.68
N ALA A 128 -10.12 -15.74 9.18
CA ALA A 128 -11.22 -15.54 8.24
C ALA A 128 -10.96 -16.22 6.89
N ALA A 129 -9.73 -16.17 6.36
CA ALA A 129 -9.36 -16.86 5.13
C ALA A 129 -9.52 -18.38 5.24
N ALA A 130 -9.14 -18.97 6.38
CA ALA A 130 -9.31 -20.39 6.65
C ALA A 130 -10.80 -20.84 6.70
N SER A 131 -11.72 -19.90 6.92
CA SER A 131 -13.16 -20.16 6.93
C SER A 131 -13.82 -20.08 5.55
N VAL A 132 -13.08 -19.64 4.51
CA VAL A 132 -13.58 -19.62 3.13
C VAL A 132 -13.50 -21.04 2.56
N PRO A 133 -14.62 -21.64 2.10
CA PRO A 133 -14.63 -22.99 1.55
C PRO A 133 -13.67 -23.13 0.35
N ALA A 134 -12.97 -24.24 0.29
CA ALA A 134 -12.19 -24.61 -0.89
C ALA A 134 -13.10 -24.65 -2.12
N GLY A 135 -12.64 -24.04 -3.22
CA GLY A 135 -13.42 -23.95 -4.47
C GLY A 135 -14.52 -22.87 -4.45
N TRP A 136 -14.64 -22.07 -3.39
CA TRP A 136 -15.54 -20.91 -3.40
C TRP A 136 -15.21 -19.98 -4.57
N THR A 137 -16.25 -19.58 -5.30
CA THR A 137 -16.18 -18.58 -6.35
C THR A 137 -16.96 -17.34 -5.94
N PRO A 138 -16.46 -16.14 -6.29
CA PRO A 138 -17.20 -14.93 -6.02
C PRO A 138 -18.51 -14.88 -6.82
N PRO A 139 -19.55 -14.23 -6.28
CA PRO A 139 -20.77 -14.01 -7.04
C PRO A 139 -20.51 -13.11 -8.24
N PRO A 140 -21.37 -13.14 -9.27
CA PRO A 140 -21.24 -12.22 -10.40
C PRO A 140 -21.33 -10.76 -9.92
N PRO A 141 -20.65 -9.82 -10.61
CA PRO A 141 -20.75 -8.40 -10.32
C PRO A 141 -22.22 -7.94 -10.31
N PRO A 142 -22.59 -7.01 -9.41
CA PRO A 142 -23.93 -6.46 -9.42
C PRO A 142 -24.19 -5.69 -10.73
N PRO A 143 -25.45 -5.58 -11.17
CA PRO A 143 -25.79 -4.78 -12.35
C PRO A 143 -25.29 -3.33 -12.23
N PRO A 144 -25.05 -2.62 -13.35
CA PRO A 144 -24.60 -1.24 -13.35
C PRO A 144 -25.42 -0.35 -12.40
N GLY A 145 -24.71 0.41 -11.57
CA GLY A 145 -25.29 1.32 -10.58
C GLY A 145 -25.92 0.68 -9.34
N LYS A 146 -25.91 -0.65 -9.21
CA LYS A 146 -26.25 -1.34 -7.97
C LYS A 146 -25.04 -1.41 -7.02
N LEU A 147 -25.33 -1.56 -5.73
CA LEU A 147 -24.33 -1.64 -4.68
C LEU A 147 -23.63 -3.00 -4.71
N TRP A 148 -22.31 -3.00 -4.58
CA TRP A 148 -21.58 -4.16 -4.07
C TRP A 148 -21.95 -4.41 -2.62
N ARG A 149 -22.21 -5.68 -2.29
CA ARG A 149 -22.57 -6.11 -0.94
C ARG A 149 -21.83 -7.39 -0.60
N VAL A 150 -21.39 -7.47 0.65
CA VAL A 150 -20.96 -8.72 1.28
C VAL A 150 -22.04 -9.10 2.27
N LEU A 151 -22.88 -10.07 1.87
CA LEU A 151 -24.00 -10.52 2.70
C LEU A 151 -23.49 -11.10 4.04
N PRO A 152 -24.28 -11.02 5.13
CA PRO A 152 -23.86 -11.54 6.43
C PRO A 152 -23.47 -13.03 6.42
N ASN A 153 -24.11 -13.83 5.57
CA ASN A 153 -23.83 -15.26 5.39
C ASN A 153 -22.80 -15.55 4.28
N SER A 154 -22.16 -14.52 3.72
CA SER A 154 -21.12 -14.70 2.70
C SER A 154 -19.87 -15.36 3.32
N PRO A 155 -19.25 -16.35 2.66
CA PRO A 155 -18.01 -16.94 3.14
C PRO A 155 -16.86 -15.95 3.35
N VAL A 156 -16.85 -14.84 2.59
CA VAL A 156 -15.83 -13.78 2.72
C VAL A 156 -16.22 -12.67 3.69
N ARG A 157 -17.29 -12.86 4.49
CA ARG A 157 -17.74 -11.83 5.43
C ARG A 157 -16.69 -11.49 6.48
N GLY A 158 -16.05 -12.50 7.07
CA GLY A 158 -14.97 -12.30 8.04
C GLY A 158 -13.79 -11.50 7.47
N LEU A 159 -13.44 -11.76 6.19
CA LEU A 159 -12.40 -11.00 5.49
C LEU A 159 -12.81 -9.53 5.33
N TYR A 160 -14.03 -9.29 4.85
CA TYR A 160 -14.56 -7.92 4.71
C TYR A 160 -14.52 -7.15 6.04
N ASP A 161 -14.94 -7.79 7.14
CA ASP A 161 -14.97 -7.16 8.46
C ASP A 161 -13.59 -6.81 8.98
N ALA A 162 -12.65 -7.75 8.88
CA ALA A 162 -11.27 -7.52 9.28
C ALA A 162 -10.65 -6.34 8.52
N LEU A 163 -10.90 -6.24 7.21
CA LEU A 163 -10.37 -5.20 6.33
C LEU A 163 -11.09 -3.85 6.44
N ARG A 164 -12.36 -3.84 6.85
CA ARG A 164 -13.18 -2.62 6.92
C ARG A 164 -12.80 -1.72 8.10
N ARG A 165 -12.27 -2.30 9.18
CA ARG A 165 -11.82 -1.56 10.38
C ARG A 165 -10.78 -0.52 10.00
N ASN A 166 -11.06 0.76 10.29
CA ASN A 166 -10.18 1.90 9.98
C ASN A 166 -9.75 1.97 8.50
N ASN A 167 -10.64 1.61 7.58
CA ASN A 167 -10.42 1.65 6.13
C ASN A 167 -11.61 2.36 5.44
N PRO A 168 -11.42 3.43 4.66
CA PRO A 168 -10.15 4.10 4.33
C PRO A 168 -9.39 4.64 5.56
N PRO A 169 -8.04 4.69 5.53
CA PRO A 169 -7.24 5.30 6.58
C PRO A 169 -7.32 6.83 6.55
N GLU A 170 -6.91 7.47 7.64
CA GLU A 170 -6.67 8.92 7.66
C GLU A 170 -5.37 9.24 6.90
N LEU A 171 -5.47 10.03 5.83
CA LEU A 171 -4.36 10.27 4.90
C LEU A 171 -3.81 11.71 4.92
N GLY A 172 -4.29 12.56 5.82
CA GLY A 172 -3.72 13.88 6.06
C GLY A 172 -3.65 14.75 4.79
N SER A 173 -2.43 15.13 4.39
CA SER A 173 -2.11 15.95 3.20
C SER A 173 -1.65 15.11 2.00
N ALA A 174 -1.90 13.81 1.99
CA ALA A 174 -1.45 12.93 0.90
C ALA A 174 -2.10 13.29 -0.44
N THR A 175 -1.38 12.99 -1.51
CA THR A 175 -1.86 13.06 -2.89
C THR A 175 -2.52 11.73 -3.25
N LEU A 176 -3.75 11.79 -3.76
CA LEU A 176 -4.52 10.61 -4.20
C LEU A 176 -4.93 10.80 -5.65
N GLN A 177 -4.72 9.79 -6.49
CA GLN A 177 -4.89 9.92 -7.94
C GLN A 177 -4.18 11.15 -8.52
N GLY A 178 -2.98 11.48 -8.02
CA GLY A 178 -2.23 12.66 -8.46
C GLY A 178 -2.83 14.00 -8.02
N SER A 179 -3.91 13.98 -7.24
CA SER A 179 -4.58 15.18 -6.76
C SER A 179 -4.30 15.38 -5.26
N PRO A 180 -3.86 16.57 -4.83
CA PRO A 180 -3.75 16.87 -3.41
C PRO A 180 -5.14 16.87 -2.76
N ARG A 181 -5.18 16.83 -1.43
CA ARG A 181 -6.44 17.00 -0.70
C ARG A 181 -7.09 18.35 -1.06
N PRO A 182 -8.33 18.39 -1.57
CA PRO A 182 -9.00 19.63 -1.92
C PRO A 182 -9.14 20.58 -0.74
N ALA A 183 -8.91 21.87 -0.95
CA ALA A 183 -9.07 22.90 0.06
C ALA A 183 -10.54 23.17 0.40
N VAL A 184 -10.80 23.79 1.56
CA VAL A 184 -12.14 24.30 1.90
C VAL A 184 -12.55 25.34 0.86
N GLY A 185 -13.79 25.23 0.36
CA GLY A 185 -14.34 26.13 -0.66
C GLY A 185 -13.94 25.80 -2.10
N ALA A 186 -13.04 24.83 -2.31
CA ALA A 186 -12.72 24.37 -3.66
C ALA A 186 -13.98 23.76 -4.33
N PRO A 187 -14.22 23.99 -5.63
CA PRO A 187 -15.31 23.34 -6.36
C PRO A 187 -15.23 21.81 -6.25
N ASP A 188 -16.39 21.17 -6.07
CA ASP A 188 -16.49 19.71 -6.07
C ASP A 188 -16.65 19.22 -7.52
N PRO A 189 -15.62 18.56 -8.11
CA PRO A 189 -15.66 18.15 -9.51
C PRO A 189 -16.73 17.10 -9.81
N ALA A 190 -17.29 16.44 -8.79
CA ALA A 190 -18.36 15.47 -8.98
C ALA A 190 -19.68 16.11 -9.42
N TYR A 191 -19.85 17.43 -9.28
CA TYR A 191 -21.10 18.12 -9.61
C TYR A 191 -20.87 19.24 -10.64
N PRO A 192 -21.87 19.53 -11.49
CA PRO A 192 -21.78 20.65 -12.42
C PRO A 192 -21.48 21.96 -11.70
N ALA A 193 -20.58 22.79 -12.26
CA ALA A 193 -20.13 24.04 -11.65
C ALA A 193 -21.29 24.99 -11.29
N GLY A 194 -22.36 25.00 -12.10
CA GLY A 194 -23.56 25.81 -11.86
C GLY A 194 -24.35 25.46 -10.59
N LEU A 195 -24.07 24.32 -9.95
CA LEU A 195 -24.72 23.92 -8.69
C LEU A 195 -24.00 24.44 -7.43
N GLY A 196 -22.86 25.14 -7.59
CA GLY A 196 -22.12 25.75 -6.48
C GLY A 196 -21.67 24.76 -5.41
N GLN A 197 -21.49 23.48 -5.76
CA GLN A 197 -21.04 22.47 -4.80
C GLN A 197 -19.54 22.64 -4.55
N VAL A 198 -19.16 22.67 -3.27
CA VAL A 198 -17.78 22.86 -2.83
C VAL A 198 -17.43 21.91 -1.69
N PHE A 199 -16.14 21.69 -1.48
CA PHE A 199 -15.63 21.03 -0.29
C PHE A 199 -15.88 21.89 0.95
N ARG A 200 -16.63 21.35 1.91
CA ARG A 200 -16.99 22.04 3.16
C ARG A 200 -15.88 21.93 4.21
N THR A 201 -16.05 22.64 5.32
CA THR A 201 -15.21 22.50 6.51
C THR A 201 -15.62 21.27 7.32
N ASN A 202 -14.64 20.53 7.85
CA ASN A 202 -14.84 19.43 8.80
C ASN A 202 -14.88 19.94 10.25
N ALA A 203 -15.17 19.06 11.21
CA ALA A 203 -15.27 19.43 12.63
C ALA A 203 -13.97 20.00 13.25
N ARG A 204 -12.82 19.81 12.61
CA ARG A 204 -11.50 20.31 13.04
C ARG A 204 -11.07 21.57 12.30
N GLY A 205 -11.95 22.20 11.53
CA GLY A 205 -11.64 23.42 10.77
C GLY A 205 -10.90 23.19 9.44
N GLY A 206 -10.60 21.93 9.08
CA GLY A 206 -9.95 21.58 7.81
C GLY A 206 -10.96 21.21 6.72
N SER A 207 -10.47 20.81 5.53
CA SER A 207 -11.34 20.32 4.45
C SER A 207 -12.08 19.04 4.84
N ALA A 208 -13.38 18.97 4.54
CA ALA A 208 -14.22 17.79 4.63
C ALA A 208 -14.08 16.86 3.42
N ALA A 209 -12.99 16.99 2.65
CA ALA A 209 -12.54 15.95 1.75
C ALA A 209 -12.15 14.70 2.55
N SER A 210 -12.66 13.55 2.14
CA SER A 210 -12.36 12.24 2.72
C SER A 210 -11.82 11.33 1.63
N PRO A 211 -10.85 10.45 1.95
CA PRO A 211 -10.45 9.41 1.02
C PRO A 211 -11.59 8.40 0.90
N ASP A 212 -11.88 7.95 -0.32
CA ASP A 212 -12.75 6.82 -0.58
C ASP A 212 -12.12 5.90 -1.63
N HIS A 213 -12.53 4.63 -1.60
CA HIS A 213 -12.07 3.67 -2.57
C HIS A 213 -12.64 3.97 -3.96
N VAL A 214 -11.82 3.90 -5.01
CA VAL A 214 -12.30 3.89 -6.40
C VAL A 214 -13.09 2.59 -6.63
N LEU A 215 -12.46 1.44 -6.42
CA LEU A 215 -13.09 0.13 -6.33
C LEU A 215 -13.48 -0.17 -4.88
N PRO A 216 -14.78 -0.22 -4.54
CA PRO A 216 -15.21 -0.39 -3.15
C PRO A 216 -14.63 -1.66 -2.53
N LEU A 217 -14.33 -1.64 -1.23
CA LEU A 217 -13.81 -2.81 -0.52
C LEU A 217 -14.68 -4.07 -0.70
N ALA A 218 -16.00 -3.89 -0.79
CA ALA A 218 -16.94 -4.98 -1.03
C ALA A 218 -16.72 -5.66 -2.41
N GLU A 219 -16.27 -4.92 -3.42
CA GLU A 219 -15.85 -5.48 -4.70
C GLU A 219 -14.51 -6.21 -4.56
N LEU A 220 -13.51 -5.58 -3.95
CA LEU A 220 -12.17 -6.16 -3.81
C LEU A 220 -12.18 -7.56 -3.20
N VAL A 221 -12.91 -7.74 -2.09
CA VAL A 221 -12.99 -9.04 -1.40
C VAL A 221 -13.74 -10.11 -2.19
N GLN A 222 -14.46 -9.70 -3.24
CA GLN A 222 -15.16 -10.56 -4.18
C GLN A 222 -14.43 -10.63 -5.54
N MET A 223 -13.22 -10.10 -5.67
CA MET A 223 -12.42 -10.31 -6.87
C MET A 223 -11.91 -11.76 -6.92
N PRO A 224 -11.90 -12.40 -8.11
CA PRO A 224 -11.34 -13.73 -8.29
C PRO A 224 -9.94 -13.85 -7.67
N GLY A 225 -9.76 -14.87 -6.82
CA GLY A 225 -8.47 -15.15 -6.19
C GLY A 225 -8.15 -14.34 -4.93
N PHE A 226 -8.86 -13.24 -4.64
CA PHE A 226 -8.58 -12.38 -3.48
C PHE A 226 -8.53 -13.16 -2.17
N ALA A 227 -9.50 -14.04 -1.93
CA ALA A 227 -9.59 -14.83 -0.69
C ALA A 227 -8.47 -15.88 -0.52
N ARG A 228 -7.66 -16.12 -1.56
CA ARG A 228 -6.50 -17.04 -1.51
C ARG A 228 -5.17 -16.34 -1.29
N LEU A 229 -5.16 -15.00 -1.26
CA LEU A 229 -3.94 -14.24 -1.01
C LEU A 229 -3.47 -14.41 0.43
N SER A 230 -2.19 -14.10 0.69
CA SER A 230 -1.70 -13.97 2.06
C SER A 230 -2.43 -12.84 2.80
N PRO A 231 -2.55 -12.92 4.14
CA PRO A 231 -3.10 -11.83 4.95
C PRO A 231 -2.47 -10.46 4.67
N THR A 232 -1.14 -10.41 4.49
CA THR A 232 -0.43 -9.18 4.14
C THR A 232 -0.88 -8.63 2.80
N SER A 233 -0.94 -9.46 1.76
CA SER A 233 -1.43 -9.06 0.43
C SER A 233 -2.88 -8.56 0.47
N MET A 234 -3.78 -9.26 1.17
CA MET A 234 -5.18 -8.83 1.33
C MET A 234 -5.27 -7.45 1.97
N TYR A 235 -4.51 -7.23 3.05
CA TYR A 235 -4.49 -5.97 3.78
C TYR A 235 -3.95 -4.82 2.93
N VAL A 236 -2.83 -5.04 2.24
CA VAL A 236 -2.19 -4.04 1.39
C VAL A 236 -3.08 -3.66 0.21
N LEU A 237 -3.69 -4.64 -0.48
CA LEU A 237 -4.63 -4.41 -1.58
C LEU A 237 -5.85 -3.58 -1.12
N ALA A 238 -6.43 -3.93 0.02
CA ALA A 238 -7.58 -3.22 0.58
C ALA A 238 -7.29 -1.77 0.98
N ARG A 239 -6.01 -1.40 1.12
CA ARG A 239 -5.53 -0.06 1.52
C ARG A 239 -4.61 0.55 0.48
N ALA A 240 -4.62 0.02 -0.74
CA ALA A 240 -3.67 0.39 -1.76
C ALA A 240 -3.88 1.86 -2.16
N PRO A 241 -2.86 2.72 -2.06
CA PRO A 241 -2.96 4.14 -2.42
C PRO A 241 -3.54 4.39 -3.82
N LEU A 242 -3.21 3.55 -4.81
CA LEU A 242 -3.78 3.68 -6.15
C LEU A 242 -5.30 3.49 -6.21
N ASN A 243 -5.90 2.89 -5.18
CA ASN A 243 -7.34 2.66 -5.11
C ASN A 243 -8.05 3.72 -4.26
N PHE A 244 -7.39 4.80 -3.87
CA PHE A 244 -8.02 5.90 -3.17
C PHE A 244 -8.11 7.16 -4.02
N GLN A 245 -9.18 7.93 -3.79
CA GLN A 245 -9.37 9.28 -4.32
C GLN A 245 -10.02 10.18 -3.27
N TRP A 246 -9.84 11.49 -3.41
CA TRP A 246 -10.50 12.48 -2.56
C TRP A 246 -11.94 12.72 -3.05
N LEU A 247 -12.93 12.52 -2.17
CA LEU A 247 -14.33 12.84 -2.44
C LEU A 247 -14.89 13.80 -1.38
N SER A 248 -15.87 14.60 -1.78
CA SER A 248 -16.70 15.32 -0.82
C SER A 248 -17.63 14.35 -0.09
N PHE A 249 -18.11 14.74 1.09
CA PHE A 249 -19.11 13.94 1.83
C PHE A 249 -20.34 13.59 0.97
N LYS A 250 -20.81 14.53 0.14
CA LYS A 250 -21.99 14.34 -0.71
C LYS A 250 -21.72 13.33 -1.82
N ALA A 251 -20.60 13.47 -2.54
CA ALA A 251 -20.17 12.53 -3.58
C ALA A 251 -19.94 11.13 -2.99
N ASN A 252 -19.22 11.04 -1.87
CA ASN A 252 -18.94 9.79 -1.18
C ASN A 252 -20.23 9.07 -0.73
N THR A 253 -21.16 9.81 -0.11
CA THR A 253 -22.46 9.23 0.32
C THR A 253 -23.29 8.74 -0.87
N SER A 254 -23.31 9.50 -1.96
CA SER A 254 -24.02 9.13 -3.19
C SER A 254 -23.44 7.87 -3.84
N LYS A 255 -22.10 7.78 -3.91
CA LYS A 255 -21.38 6.61 -4.41
C LYS A 255 -21.59 5.39 -3.49
N SER A 256 -21.30 5.50 -2.20
CA SER A 256 -21.32 4.36 -1.28
C SER A 256 -20.48 3.20 -1.86
N SER A 257 -20.99 1.96 -1.85
CA SER A 257 -20.34 0.80 -2.47
C SER A 257 -20.81 0.52 -3.91
N ARG A 258 -21.33 1.50 -4.65
CA ARG A 258 -21.69 1.33 -6.07
C ARG A 258 -20.61 1.93 -6.98
N SER A 259 -20.61 1.51 -8.24
CA SER A 259 -19.88 2.20 -9.31
C SER A 259 -20.45 3.61 -9.54
N VAL A 260 -19.59 4.59 -9.79
CA VAL A 260 -19.99 5.95 -10.14
C VAL A 260 -20.99 6.04 -11.31
N ALA A 261 -21.05 5.03 -12.19
CA ALA A 261 -22.03 4.93 -13.27
C ALA A 261 -23.50 4.99 -12.79
N GLY A 262 -23.76 4.60 -11.54
CA GLY A 262 -25.09 4.64 -10.93
C GLY A 262 -25.43 5.93 -10.20
N MET A 263 -24.54 6.92 -10.19
CA MET A 263 -24.81 8.21 -9.54
C MET A 263 -25.65 9.10 -10.45
N SER A 264 -26.63 9.78 -9.86
CA SER A 264 -27.49 10.76 -10.54
C SER A 264 -27.14 12.19 -10.12
N GLY A 265 -27.30 13.16 -11.02
CA GLY A 265 -27.06 14.58 -10.73
C GLY A 265 -25.59 14.95 -10.57
N VAL A 266 -24.67 14.05 -10.97
CA VAL A 266 -23.23 14.31 -11.08
C VAL A 266 -22.90 14.90 -12.46
N ASP A 267 -21.72 15.52 -12.56
CA ASP A 267 -21.21 15.99 -13.85
C ASP A 267 -20.95 14.80 -14.81
N PRO A 268 -21.49 14.81 -16.04
CA PRO A 268 -21.34 13.69 -16.97
C PRO A 268 -19.89 13.42 -17.41
N ALA A 269 -19.07 14.47 -17.54
CA ALA A 269 -17.67 14.31 -17.93
C ALA A 269 -16.87 13.70 -16.77
N TRP A 270 -17.11 14.16 -15.54
CA TRP A 270 -16.53 13.55 -14.34
C TRP A 270 -16.96 12.08 -14.20
N GLN A 271 -18.25 11.78 -14.38
CA GLN A 271 -18.76 10.40 -14.28
C GLN A 271 -18.07 9.48 -15.29
N SER A 272 -17.91 9.91 -16.54
CA SER A 272 -17.21 9.14 -17.58
C SER A 272 -15.74 8.87 -17.23
N GLN A 273 -15.03 9.87 -16.71
CA GLN A 273 -13.65 9.72 -16.25
C GLN A 273 -13.54 8.70 -15.10
N GLN A 274 -14.49 8.76 -14.16
CA GLN A 274 -14.52 7.85 -13.01
C GLN A 274 -14.83 6.41 -13.40
N VAL A 275 -15.76 6.19 -14.35
CA VAL A 275 -16.02 4.84 -14.89
C VAL A 275 -14.78 4.27 -15.58
N THR A 276 -14.08 5.10 -16.35
CA THR A 276 -12.81 4.69 -17.00
C THR A 276 -11.76 4.32 -15.95
N LEU A 277 -11.62 5.13 -14.89
CA LEU A 277 -10.70 4.87 -13.80
C LEU A 277 -11.04 3.56 -13.07
N GLU A 278 -12.31 3.31 -12.75
CA GLU A 278 -12.76 2.04 -12.14
C GLU A 278 -12.40 0.83 -13.02
N GLN A 279 -12.62 0.91 -14.34
CA GLN A 279 -12.31 -0.19 -15.26
C GLN A 279 -10.82 -0.49 -15.35
N GLN A 280 -10.00 0.55 -15.53
CA GLN A 280 -8.54 0.41 -15.58
C GLN A 280 -8.00 -0.15 -14.28
N LEU A 281 -8.49 0.37 -13.15
CA LEU A 281 -8.05 -0.08 -11.85
C LEU A 281 -8.47 -1.53 -11.56
N ARG A 282 -9.67 -1.94 -11.97
CA ARG A 282 -10.13 -3.33 -11.83
C ARG A 282 -9.23 -4.31 -12.55
N ALA A 283 -8.88 -4.02 -13.81
CA ALA A 283 -7.96 -4.84 -14.58
C ALA A 283 -6.57 -4.90 -13.92
N ARG A 284 -6.06 -3.75 -13.46
CA ARG A 284 -4.75 -3.68 -12.79
C ARG A 284 -4.73 -4.45 -11.47
N VAL A 285 -5.74 -4.28 -10.63
CA VAL A 285 -5.86 -5.01 -9.36
C VAL A 285 -5.98 -6.50 -9.61
N GLN A 286 -6.78 -6.94 -10.58
CA GLN A 286 -6.88 -8.36 -10.92
C GLN A 286 -5.52 -8.93 -11.34
N SER A 287 -4.78 -8.23 -12.21
CA SER A 287 -3.44 -8.66 -12.62
C SER A 287 -2.46 -8.78 -11.45
N ILE A 288 -2.54 -7.87 -10.46
CA ILE A 288 -1.72 -7.95 -9.24
C ILE A 288 -2.13 -9.14 -8.37
N ILE A 289 -3.44 -9.42 -8.24
CA ILE A 289 -3.92 -10.60 -7.51
C ILE A 289 -3.38 -11.87 -8.16
N ASP A 290 -3.50 -11.99 -9.48
CA ASP A 290 -3.05 -13.17 -10.23
C ASP A 290 -1.53 -13.38 -10.08
N GLU A 291 -0.74 -12.31 -10.17
CA GLU A 291 0.71 -12.37 -9.99
C GLU A 291 1.11 -12.74 -8.57
N LEU A 292 0.46 -12.14 -7.55
CA LEU A 292 0.70 -12.50 -6.15
C LEU A 292 0.36 -13.98 -5.90
N LEU A 293 -0.74 -14.49 -6.46
CA LEU A 293 -1.08 -15.91 -6.33
C LEU A 293 -0.03 -16.83 -6.98
N ARG A 294 0.50 -16.44 -8.13
CA ARG A 294 1.52 -17.21 -8.85
C ARG A 294 2.81 -17.38 -8.05
N ILE A 295 3.23 -16.35 -7.31
CA ILE A 295 4.50 -16.34 -6.55
C ILE A 295 4.37 -16.74 -5.07
N GLN A 296 3.14 -16.95 -4.60
CA GLN A 296 2.84 -17.48 -3.26
C GLN A 296 2.73 -19.02 -3.27
N ALA A 297 2.55 -19.62 -4.44
CA ALA A 297 2.52 -21.06 -4.64
C ALA A 297 3.94 -21.65 -4.59
#